data_AF-A0A9D9ABX2-F1
#
_entry.id   AF-A0A9D9ABX2-F1
#
_cell.length_a   1.000
_cell.length_b   1.000
_cell.length_c   1.000
_cell.angle_alpha   90.00
_cell.angle_beta   90.00
_cell.angle_gamma   90.00
#
_symmetry.space_group_name_H-M   'P 1'
#
loop_
_entity.id
_entity.type
_entity.pdbx_description
1 polymer ?
#
loop_
_entity_poly.entity_id
_entity_poly.type
_entity_poly.pdbx_seq_one_letter_code
_entity_poly.pdbx_strand_id
1 'polypeptide(L)'
;MRSVIASIEWLSEGVGGLAALIVIPLVLATCYEVFARYVLGSPTIWAFELGYILMGLHFLLGGAITLKRQEHVRIDLIYARLSRPRQALIDLVLYGLIVLPALVLIFLRLADYATEAFLSGETTGQSAWNPQIWPLRAIIAASFLLLTLQVVAEILKCVAILRGRDTVNGESGE
;
A
#
# COMPACT_ATOMS: atom_id res chain seq x y z
N MET A 1 -21.00 6.56 -8.88
CA MET A 1 -20.36 6.79 -7.56
C MET A 1 -20.25 5.49 -6.77
N ARG A 2 -21.36 4.86 -6.33
CA ARG A 2 -21.31 3.60 -5.57
C ARG A 2 -20.56 2.47 -6.29
N SER A 3 -20.84 2.23 -7.57
CA SER A 3 -20.15 1.19 -8.36
C SER A 3 -18.64 1.45 -8.48
N VAL A 4 -18.20 2.70 -8.66
CA VAL A 4 -16.78 3.06 -8.73
C VAL A 4 -16.07 2.79 -7.40
N ILE A 5 -16.69 3.19 -6.28
CA ILE A 5 -16.17 2.92 -4.94
C ILE A 5 -16.02 1.41 -4.73
N ALA A 6 -17.07 0.64 -5.00
CA ALA A 6 -17.05 -0.81 -4.82
C ALA A 6 -15.98 -1.52 -5.66
N SER A 7 -15.77 -1.08 -6.91
CA SER A 7 -14.71 -1.65 -7.77
C SER A 7 -13.31 -1.38 -7.23
N ILE A 8 -13.06 -0.17 -6.73
CA ILE A 8 -11.76 0.19 -6.13
C ILE A 8 -11.54 -0.60 -4.85
N GLU A 9 -12.56 -0.68 -3.99
CA GLU A 9 -12.49 -1.40 -2.73
C GLU A 9 -12.25 -2.90 -2.91
N TRP A 10 -12.93 -3.51 -3.89
CA TRP A 10 -12.71 -4.92 -4.25
C TRP A 10 -11.28 -5.17 -4.71
N LEU A 11 -10.72 -4.25 -5.51
CA LEU A 11 -9.32 -4.34 -5.94
C LEU A 11 -8.37 -4.21 -4.75
N SER A 12 -8.61 -3.24 -3.86
CA SER A 12 -7.82 -3.06 -2.63
C SER A 12 -7.86 -4.27 -1.70
N GLU A 13 -9.02 -4.92 -1.57
CA GLU A 13 -9.17 -6.17 -0.82
C GLU A 13 -8.39 -7.32 -1.43
N GLY A 14 -8.52 -7.52 -2.75
CA GLY A 14 -7.82 -8.58 -3.47
C GLY A 14 -6.30 -8.45 -3.35
N VAL A 15 -5.78 -7.23 -3.56
CA VAL A 15 -4.35 -6.94 -3.42
C VAL A 15 -3.90 -7.04 -1.95
N GLY A 16 -4.73 -6.61 -1.00
CA GLY A 16 -4.46 -6.77 0.44
C GLY A 16 -4.36 -8.25 0.85
N GLY A 17 -5.22 -9.11 0.30
CA GLY A 17 -5.14 -10.56 0.49
C GLY A 17 -3.85 -11.16 -0.06
N LEU A 18 -3.43 -10.75 -1.26
CA LEU A 18 -2.13 -11.15 -1.82
C LEU A 18 -0.98 -10.66 -0.96
N ALA A 19 -1.03 -9.42 -0.47
CA ALA A 19 -0.03 -8.86 0.42
C ALA A 19 0.11 -9.69 1.70
N ALA A 20 -0.99 -10.14 2.30
CA ALA A 20 -0.95 -11.00 3.48
C ALA A 20 -0.23 -12.33 3.22
N LEU A 21 -0.39 -12.93 2.03
CA LEU A 21 0.28 -14.17 1.66
C LEU A 21 1.79 -14.02 1.50
N ILE A 22 2.31 -12.83 1.20
CA ILE A 22 3.76 -12.55 1.04
C ILE A 22 4.54 -12.82 2.34
N VAL A 23 3.90 -12.71 3.51
CA VAL A 23 4.54 -13.03 4.80
C VAL A 23 4.98 -14.49 4.88
N ILE A 24 4.25 -15.42 4.23
CA ILE A 24 4.58 -16.84 4.27
C ILE A 24 5.96 -17.13 3.65
N PRO A 25 6.24 -16.81 2.37
CA PRO A 25 7.57 -17.02 1.81
C PRO A 25 8.64 -16.17 2.49
N LEU A 26 8.31 -14.99 3.03
CA LEU A 26 9.25 -14.17 3.81
C LEU A 26 9.73 -14.90 5.08
N VAL A 27 8.80 -15.46 5.87
CA VAL A 27 9.13 -16.22 7.08
C VAL A 27 9.93 -17.46 6.73
N LEU A 28 9.50 -18.21 5.70
CA LEU A 28 10.20 -19.42 5.26
C LEU A 28 11.65 -19.12 4.80
N ALA A 29 11.84 -18.07 4.01
CA ALA A 29 13.17 -17.63 3.57
C ALA A 29 14.06 -17.23 4.76
N THR A 30 13.49 -16.50 5.73
CA THR A 30 14.21 -16.05 6.93
C THR A 30 14.60 -17.23 7.82
N CYS A 31 13.68 -18.15 8.09
CA CYS A 31 13.95 -19.36 8.87
C CYS A 31 15.01 -20.23 8.19
N TYR A 32 14.92 -20.40 6.86
CA TYR A 32 15.91 -21.14 6.10
C TYR A 32 17.30 -20.50 6.17
N GLU A 33 17.40 -19.18 6.05
CA GLU A 33 18.69 -18.48 6.17
C GLU A 33 19.33 -18.67 7.54
N VAL A 34 18.54 -18.53 8.61
CA VAL A 34 19.03 -18.76 9.98
C VAL A 34 19.52 -20.20 10.14
N PHE A 35 18.76 -21.18 9.65
CA PHE A 35 19.17 -22.59 9.69
C PHE A 35 20.44 -22.85 8.87
N ALA A 36 20.49 -22.38 7.62
CA ALA A 36 21.62 -22.58 6.73
C ALA A 36 22.91 -21.94 7.28
N ARG A 37 22.80 -20.75 7.87
CA ARG A 37 23.93 -20.04 8.45
C ARG A 37 24.46 -20.69 9.73
N TYR A 38 23.56 -20.99 10.69
CA TYR A 38 23.99 -21.40 12.04
C TYR A 38 24.08 -22.91 12.22
N VAL A 39 23.31 -23.69 11.47
CA VAL A 39 23.32 -25.17 11.56
C VAL A 39 24.20 -25.78 10.48
N LEU A 40 24.07 -25.33 9.23
CA LEU A 40 24.83 -25.89 8.11
C LEU A 40 26.17 -25.19 7.88
N GLY A 41 26.42 -24.04 8.49
CA GLY A 41 27.63 -23.24 8.25
C GLY A 41 27.74 -22.69 6.81
N SER A 42 26.62 -22.66 6.08
CA SER A 42 26.55 -22.30 4.67
C SER A 42 25.48 -21.21 4.45
N PRO A 43 25.80 -19.92 4.71
CA PRO A 43 24.86 -18.82 4.52
C PRO A 43 24.41 -18.70 3.06
N THR A 44 23.18 -18.25 2.83
CA THR A 44 22.67 -18.07 1.47
C THR A 44 23.01 -16.69 0.92
N ILE A 45 23.12 -16.60 -0.41
CA ILE A 45 23.38 -15.32 -1.09
C ILE A 45 22.11 -14.51 -1.36
N TRP A 46 20.93 -15.13 -1.29
CA TRP A 46 19.66 -14.56 -1.78
C TRP A 46 18.69 -14.18 -0.66
N ALA A 47 18.71 -14.86 0.49
CA ALA A 47 17.64 -14.73 1.48
C ALA A 47 17.57 -13.35 2.12
N PHE A 48 18.71 -12.66 2.26
CA PHE A 48 18.74 -11.29 2.77
C PHE A 48 17.98 -10.31 1.85
N GLU A 49 18.36 -10.25 0.57
CA GLU A 49 17.71 -9.37 -0.41
C GLU A 49 16.26 -9.77 -0.63
N LEU A 50 15.97 -11.07 -0.73
CA LEU A 50 14.59 -11.55 -0.88
C LEU A 50 13.73 -11.15 0.33
N GLY A 51 14.25 -11.30 1.55
CA GLY A 51 13.54 -10.92 2.76
C GLY A 51 13.22 -9.43 2.81
N TYR A 52 14.20 -8.59 2.47
CA TYR A 52 13.99 -7.14 2.36
C TYR A 52 12.93 -6.78 1.31
N ILE A 53 13.01 -7.39 0.12
CA ILE A 53 12.05 -7.18 -0.98
C ILE A 53 10.64 -7.59 -0.54
N LEU A 54 10.46 -8.82 -0.04
CA LEU A 54 9.15 -9.33 0.35
C LEU A 54 8.54 -8.52 1.50
N MET A 55 9.34 -8.08 2.47
CA MET A 55 8.88 -7.19 3.53
C MET A 55 8.38 -5.84 2.97
N GLY A 56 9.16 -5.22 2.08
CA GLY A 56 8.76 -3.96 1.43
C GLY A 56 7.48 -4.11 0.62
N LEU A 57 7.36 -5.19 -0.16
CA LEU A 57 6.17 -5.48 -0.94
C LEU A 57 4.93 -5.71 -0.06
N HIS A 58 5.07 -6.48 1.02
CA HIS A 58 4.00 -6.73 1.97
C HIS A 58 3.43 -5.41 2.52
N PHE A 59 4.30 -4.51 2.96
CA PHE A 59 3.90 -3.22 3.51
C PHE A 59 3.24 -2.31 2.47
N LEU A 60 3.86 -2.16 1.30
CA LEU A 60 3.38 -1.23 0.27
C LEU A 60 2.05 -1.66 -0.36
N LEU A 61 1.88 -2.95 -0.64
CA LEU A 61 0.62 -3.50 -1.16
C LEU A 61 -0.50 -3.45 -0.10
N GLY A 62 -0.15 -3.55 1.19
CA GLY A 62 -1.08 -3.40 2.30
C GLY A 62 -1.65 -1.99 2.50
N GLY A 63 -0.96 -0.95 2.02
CA GLY A 63 -1.34 0.44 2.29
C GLY A 63 -2.77 0.80 1.87
N ALA A 64 -3.22 0.32 0.70
CA ALA A 64 -4.56 0.62 0.21
C ALA A 64 -5.67 -0.05 1.05
N ILE A 65 -5.50 -1.31 1.45
CA ILE A 65 -6.47 -2.00 2.31
C ILE A 65 -6.51 -1.39 3.72
N THR A 66 -5.36 -0.99 4.25
CA THR A 66 -5.26 -0.27 5.53
C THR A 66 -6.00 1.07 5.46
N LEU A 67 -5.86 1.83 4.36
CA LEU A 67 -6.61 3.07 4.17
C LEU A 67 -8.12 2.83 4.05
N LYS A 68 -8.52 1.80 3.29
CA LYS A 68 -9.93 1.41 3.17
C LYS A 68 -10.57 1.17 4.55
N ARG A 69 -9.86 0.47 5.43
CA ARG A 69 -10.31 0.11 6.78
C ARG A 69 -10.11 1.21 7.82
N GLN A 70 -9.56 2.37 7.43
CA GLN A 70 -9.19 3.46 8.35
C GLN A 70 -8.24 3.02 9.48
N GLU A 71 -7.37 2.05 9.19
CA GLU A 71 -6.41 1.47 10.16
C GLU A 71 -5.06 2.18 10.16
N HIS A 72 -4.90 3.26 9.38
CA HIS A 72 -3.72 4.12 9.52
C HIS A 72 -3.75 4.80 10.88
N VAL A 73 -2.61 4.79 11.58
CA VAL A 73 -2.48 5.43 12.88
C VAL A 73 -2.81 6.93 12.73
N ARG A 74 -3.89 7.36 13.39
CA ARG A 74 -4.37 8.74 13.42
C ARG A 74 -4.46 9.21 14.87
N ILE A 75 -4.19 10.50 15.09
CA ILE A 75 -4.31 11.14 16.40
C ILE A 75 -5.52 12.07 16.36
N ASP A 76 -6.67 11.57 16.83
CA ASP A 76 -7.98 12.20 16.57
C ASP A 76 -8.61 12.90 17.79
N LEU A 77 -7.82 13.56 18.64
CA LEU A 77 -8.35 14.17 19.88
C LEU A 77 -9.47 15.20 19.64
N ILE A 78 -9.30 16.04 18.62
CA ILE A 78 -10.28 17.08 18.25
C ILE A 78 -11.24 16.53 17.20
N TYR A 79 -10.73 15.76 16.23
CA TYR A 79 -11.50 15.21 15.13
C TYR A 79 -12.64 14.29 15.60
N ALA A 80 -12.39 13.46 16.63
CA ALA A 80 -13.40 12.54 17.18
C ALA A 80 -14.60 13.27 17.83
N ARG A 81 -14.47 14.54 18.19
CA ARG A 81 -15.54 15.35 18.81
C ARG A 81 -16.41 16.10 17.79
N LEU A 82 -16.05 16.06 16.51
CA LEU A 82 -16.76 16.77 15.45
C LEU A 82 -17.96 15.97 14.95
N SER A 83 -18.97 16.66 14.42
CA SER A 83 -20.08 16.00 13.73
C SER A 83 -19.61 15.34 12.43
N ARG A 84 -20.26 14.23 12.03
CA ARG A 84 -19.98 13.51 10.77
C ARG A 84 -19.79 14.41 9.53
N PRO A 85 -20.62 15.43 9.26
CA PRO A 85 -20.40 16.31 8.11
C PRO A 85 -19.16 17.21 8.25
N ARG A 86 -18.77 17.61 9.48
CA ARG A 86 -17.52 18.37 9.70
C ARG A 86 -16.29 17.49 9.51
N GLN A 87 -16.34 16.24 9.97
CA GLN A 87 -15.31 15.24 9.73
C GLN A 87 -15.12 15.01 8.22
N ALA A 88 -16.22 14.75 7.50
CA ALA A 88 -16.20 14.55 6.05
C ALA A 88 -15.67 15.77 5.28
N LEU A 89 -15.94 16.99 5.76
CA LEU A 89 -15.38 18.20 5.17
C LEU A 89 -13.86 18.28 5.35
N ILE A 90 -13.37 17.99 6.56
CA ILE A 90 -11.92 17.98 6.85
C ILE A 90 -11.22 16.92 6.02
N ASP A 91 -11.74 15.70 6.00
CA ASP A 91 -11.17 14.61 5.21
C ASP A 91 -11.21 14.92 3.71
N LEU A 92 -12.30 15.51 3.21
CA LEU A 92 -12.39 15.93 1.80
C LEU A 92 -11.29 16.94 1.45
N VAL A 93 -11.06 17.93 2.30
CA VAL A 93 -10.01 18.94 2.08
C VAL A 93 -8.63 18.32 2.17
N LEU A 94 -8.35 17.51 3.20
CA LEU A 94 -7.04 16.88 3.38
C LEU A 94 -6.74 15.87 2.27
N TYR A 95 -7.68 14.98 1.96
CA TYR A 95 -7.51 14.01 0.89
C TYR A 95 -7.42 14.70 -0.47
N GLY A 96 -8.27 15.69 -0.76
CA GLY A 96 -8.30 16.36 -2.05
C GLY A 96 -7.11 17.28 -2.30
N LEU A 97 -6.71 18.09 -1.31
CA LEU A 97 -5.72 19.15 -1.49
C LEU A 97 -4.29 18.72 -1.14
N ILE A 98 -4.13 17.74 -0.24
CA ILE A 98 -2.82 17.33 0.25
C ILE A 98 -2.49 15.92 -0.24
N VAL A 99 -3.30 14.92 0.13
CA VAL A 99 -2.95 13.52 -0.08
C VAL A 99 -3.00 13.14 -1.56
N LEU A 100 -4.09 13.45 -2.26
CA LEU A 100 -4.27 13.09 -3.66
C LEU A 100 -3.17 13.68 -4.57
N PRO A 101 -2.87 15.00 -4.56
CA PRO A 101 -1.81 15.54 -5.40
C PRO A 101 -0.44 14.99 -5.01
N ALA A 102 -0.15 14.81 -3.71
CA ALA A 102 1.11 14.21 -3.28
C ALA A 102 1.28 12.78 -3.82
N LEU A 103 0.26 11.93 -3.68
CA LEU A 103 0.32 10.55 -4.16
C LEU A 103 0.40 10.46 -5.69
N VAL A 104 -0.31 11.33 -6.42
CA VAL A 104 -0.21 11.40 -7.88
C VAL A 104 1.21 11.77 -8.31
N LEU A 105 1.83 12.78 -7.69
CA LEU A 105 3.20 13.17 -8.00
C LEU A 105 4.20 12.05 -7.69
N ILE A 106 4.04 11.38 -6.54
CA ILE A 106 4.88 10.24 -6.16
C ILE A 106 4.72 9.10 -7.17
N PHE A 107 3.49 8.74 -7.55
CA PHE A 107 3.21 7.71 -8.53
C PHE A 107 3.88 8.00 -9.88
N LEU A 108 3.73 9.22 -10.40
CA LEU A 108 4.33 9.60 -11.69
C LEU A 108 5.86 9.44 -11.66
N ARG A 109 6.51 9.92 -10.58
CA ARG A 109 7.96 9.77 -10.41
C ARG A 109 8.39 8.31 -10.28
N LEU A 110 7.63 7.49 -9.57
CA LEU A 110 7.91 6.06 -9.43
C LEU A 110 7.73 5.31 -10.75
N ALA A 111 6.76 5.70 -11.58
CA ALA A 111 6.52 5.11 -12.90
C ALA A 111 7.69 5.40 -13.86
N ASP A 112 8.19 6.64 -13.87
CA ASP A 112 9.39 7.03 -14.63
C ASP A 112 10.59 6.19 -14.15
N TYR A 113 10.81 6.14 -12.84
CA TYR A 113 11.91 5.41 -12.22
C TYR A 113 11.88 3.89 -12.48
N ALA A 114 10.68 3.30 -12.55
CA ALA A 114 10.50 1.90 -12.92
C ALA A 114 10.82 1.65 -14.41
N THR A 115 10.46 2.60 -15.28
CA THR A 115 10.71 2.52 -16.71
C THR A 115 12.20 2.68 -17.02
N GLU A 116 12.87 3.64 -16.38
CA GLU A 116 14.33 3.81 -16.47
C GLU A 116 15.08 2.55 -16.03
N ALA A 117 14.64 1.90 -14.94
CA ALA A 117 15.21 0.64 -14.47
C ALA A 117 15.04 -0.50 -15.47
N PHE A 118 13.88 -0.56 -16.13
CA PHE A 118 13.59 -1.57 -17.14
C PHE A 118 14.47 -1.38 -18.39
N LEU A 119 14.63 -0.14 -18.84
CA LEU A 119 15.44 0.20 -20.02
C LEU A 119 16.95 0.05 -19.77
N SER A 120 17.42 0.41 -18.57
CA SER A 120 18.84 0.33 -18.20
C SER A 120 19.29 -1.08 -17.83
N GLY A 121 18.38 -1.97 -17.46
CA GLY A 121 18.71 -3.31 -16.97
C GLY A 121 19.44 -3.31 -15.62
N GLU A 122 19.23 -2.25 -14.83
CA GLU A 122 19.88 -2.06 -13.53
C GLU A 122 19.60 -3.24 -12.57
N THR A 123 20.59 -3.55 -11.72
CA THR A 123 20.53 -4.59 -10.70
C THR A 123 20.64 -3.98 -9.30
N THR A 124 20.24 -4.69 -8.26
CA THR A 124 20.16 -4.15 -6.89
C THR A 124 21.50 -3.66 -6.32
N GLY A 125 22.59 -4.36 -6.64
CA GLY A 125 23.92 -4.15 -6.10
C GLY A 125 24.05 -4.42 -4.59
N GLN A 126 23.05 -5.03 -3.93
CA GLN A 126 23.04 -5.19 -2.46
C GLN A 126 23.52 -6.56 -1.98
N SER A 127 23.56 -7.57 -2.85
CA SER A 127 24.05 -8.91 -2.52
C SER A 127 24.69 -9.59 -3.73
N ALA A 128 25.29 -10.77 -3.49
CA ALA A 128 25.80 -11.62 -4.56
C ALA A 128 24.71 -12.21 -5.46
N TRP A 129 23.44 -12.24 -5.02
CA TRP A 129 22.31 -12.66 -5.86
C TRP A 129 21.96 -11.62 -6.92
N ASN A 130 22.06 -10.33 -6.58
CA ASN A 130 21.99 -9.18 -7.48
C ASN A 130 20.89 -9.22 -8.56
N PRO A 131 19.61 -9.41 -8.19
CA PRO A 131 18.52 -9.50 -9.16
C PRO A 131 18.29 -8.15 -9.87
N GLN A 132 17.57 -8.19 -10.99
CA GLN A 132 17.10 -6.98 -11.67
C GLN A 132 16.15 -6.17 -10.77
N ILE A 133 16.34 -4.85 -10.72
CA ILE A 133 15.60 -3.97 -9.80
C ILE A 133 14.23 -3.53 -10.33
N TRP A 134 14.04 -3.56 -11.66
CA TRP A 134 12.84 -3.03 -12.29
C TRP A 134 11.52 -3.66 -11.81
N PRO A 135 11.41 -4.99 -11.53
CA PRO A 135 10.15 -5.57 -11.08
C PRO A 135 9.73 -5.01 -9.72
N LEU A 136 10.71 -4.80 -8.82
CA LEU A 136 10.47 -4.18 -7.52
C LEU A 136 9.95 -2.74 -7.71
N ARG A 137 10.65 -1.92 -8.50
CA ARG A 137 10.24 -0.53 -8.75
C ARG A 137 8.85 -0.44 -9.40
N ALA A 138 8.52 -1.35 -10.30
CA ALA A 138 7.20 -1.44 -10.91
C ALA A 138 6.10 -1.77 -9.88
N ILE A 139 6.35 -2.71 -8.96
CA ILE A 139 5.38 -3.03 -7.91
C ILE A 139 5.23 -1.85 -6.94
N ILE A 140 6.32 -1.17 -6.57
CA ILE A 140 6.25 0.05 -5.74
C ILE A 140 5.35 1.09 -6.42
N ALA A 141 5.55 1.37 -7.72
CA ALA A 141 4.70 2.28 -8.47
C ALA A 141 3.22 1.81 -8.48
N ALA A 142 2.97 0.52 -8.70
CA ALA A 142 1.63 -0.06 -8.69
C ALA A 142 0.95 0.05 -7.32
N SER A 143 1.67 -0.11 -6.22
CA SER A 143 1.14 0.08 -4.86
C SER A 143 0.69 1.53 -4.63
N PHE A 144 1.48 2.50 -5.08
CA PHE A 144 1.11 3.92 -4.98
C PHE A 144 -0.06 4.29 -5.90
N LEU A 145 -0.16 3.67 -7.08
CA LEU A 145 -1.35 3.81 -7.93
C LEU A 145 -2.60 3.30 -7.22
N LEU A 146 -2.53 2.11 -6.62
CA LEU A 146 -3.66 1.54 -5.88
C LEU A 146 -4.05 2.39 -4.68
N LEU A 147 -3.07 2.90 -3.92
CA LEU A 147 -3.33 3.82 -2.80
C LEU A 147 -3.99 5.12 -3.28
N THR A 148 -3.55 5.66 -4.43
CA THR A 148 -4.17 6.84 -5.06
C THR A 148 -5.62 6.58 -5.42
N LEU A 149 -5.92 5.42 -6.03
CA LEU A 149 -7.30 5.02 -6.33
C LEU A 149 -8.14 4.90 -5.06
N GLN A 150 -7.60 4.31 -3.99
CA GLN A 150 -8.30 4.22 -2.72
C GLN A 150 -8.60 5.61 -2.11
N VAL A 151 -7.67 6.56 -2.20
CA VAL A 151 -7.93 7.96 -1.79
C VAL A 151 -9.06 8.60 -2.59
N VAL A 152 -9.14 8.33 -3.89
CA VAL A 152 -10.29 8.78 -4.71
C VAL A 152 -11.60 8.18 -4.19
N ALA A 153 -11.62 6.90 -3.81
CA ALA A 153 -12.80 6.29 -3.21
C ALA A 153 -13.19 6.97 -1.88
N GLU A 154 -12.24 7.30 -1.01
CA GLU A 154 -12.49 8.02 0.24
C GLU A 154 -13.03 9.44 0.00
N ILE A 155 -12.51 10.16 -0.99
CA ILE A 155 -13.03 11.47 -1.42
C ILE A 155 -14.50 11.34 -1.86
N LEU A 156 -14.82 10.32 -2.67
CA LEU A 156 -16.19 10.10 -3.14
C LEU A 156 -17.15 9.76 -1.99
N LYS A 157 -16.70 9.02 -0.96
CA LYS A 157 -17.47 8.79 0.27
C LYS A 157 -17.72 10.09 1.04
N CYS A 158 -16.69 10.93 1.20
CA CYS A 158 -16.83 12.23 1.86
C CYS A 158 -17.84 13.13 1.15
N VAL A 159 -17.80 13.17 -0.20
CA VAL A 159 -18.78 13.91 -1.01
C VAL A 159 -20.19 13.34 -0.86
N ALA A 160 -20.35 12.04 -0.70
CA ALA A 160 -21.64 11.40 -0.48
C ALA A 160 -22.28 11.85 0.85
N ILE A 161 -21.49 11.82 1.93
CA ILE A 161 -21.89 12.27 3.28
C ILE A 161 -22.34 13.74 3.25
N LEU A 162 -21.54 14.61 2.63
CA LEU A 162 -21.87 16.04 2.53
C LEU A 162 -23.13 16.34 1.70
N ARG A 163 -23.50 15.44 0.78
CA ARG A 163 -24.73 15.52 -0.02
C ARG A 163 -25.96 14.95 0.69
N GLY A 164 -25.84 14.51 1.94
CA GLY A 164 -26.93 13.85 2.68
C GLY A 164 -27.33 12.51 2.08
N ARG A 165 -26.49 11.95 1.20
CA ARG A 165 -26.66 10.60 0.67
C ARG A 165 -25.78 9.71 1.53
N ASP A 166 -26.27 9.35 2.71
CA ASP A 166 -25.62 8.36 3.56
C ASP A 166 -25.50 7.07 2.73
N THR A 167 -24.31 6.86 2.17
CA THR A 167 -23.99 5.64 1.46
C THR A 167 -23.83 4.57 2.53
N VAL A 168 -24.94 3.89 2.79
CA VAL A 168 -25.03 2.47 3.15
C VAL A 168 -24.23 2.08 4.40
N ASN A 169 -24.94 1.93 5.51
CA ASN A 169 -24.77 0.95 6.60
C ASN A 169 -23.40 0.26 6.78
N GLY A 170 -22.86 0.42 7.99
CA GLY A 170 -22.58 -0.75 8.83
C GLY A 170 -21.13 -1.19 8.98
N GLU A 171 -20.33 -0.42 9.71
CA GLU A 171 -19.43 -1.00 10.71
C GLU A 171 -19.68 -0.24 12.02
N SER A 172 -20.70 -0.72 12.73
CA SER A 172 -20.75 -0.65 14.19
C SER A 172 -19.44 -1.19 14.72
N GLY A 173 -18.72 -0.39 15.49
CA GLY A 173 -17.77 -0.93 16.43
C GLY A 173 -18.51 -1.87 17.38
N GLU A 174 -18.18 -3.14 17.28
CA GLU A 174 -17.98 -4.02 18.44
C GLU A 174 -16.47 -4.29 18.53
#